data_AF-A0A6P2FMP8-F1
#
_entry.id   AF-A0A6P2FMP8-F1
#
_cell.length_a   1.000
_cell.length_b   1.000
_cell.length_c   1.000
_cell.angle_alpha   90.00
_cell.angle_beta   90.00
_cell.angle_gamma   90.00
#
_symmetry.space_group_name_H-M   'P 1'
#
loop_
_entity.id
_entity.type
_entity.pdbx_description
1 polymer ?
#
loop_
_entity_poly.entity_id
_entity_poly.type
_entity_poly.pdbx_seq_one_letter_code
_entity_poly.pdbx_strand_id
1 'polypeptide(L)'
;MAVFVDTHCHLDAPEFGDEMPVVRQRAAQRNVALCVIPAVAAGNFARVRELAHAQDDAYALGIHPLCTGEAQDEHLAQLDAELAARRDDPRLVAVGEIGLDFFVPGLDPARQAHFFHTQLQLARKHGLPVIIHVRRSVDQVLKHLRQVAPEGRWHGIAHAFNGSMQQAQACLALGLKLGFGGALTFERALQLRRLAAGAAARGHRARDRLARHPAPVALPHAGAARGGRAAGPQRTGRAAPHC
;
A
#
# COMPACT_ATOMS: atom_id res chain seq x y z
N MET A 1 -10.66 4.98 23.30
CA MET A 1 -10.51 5.68 22.00
C MET A 1 -10.23 4.64 20.92
N ALA A 2 -10.57 4.91 19.66
CA ALA A 2 -10.24 4.00 18.55
C ALA A 2 -8.73 4.00 18.30
N VAL A 3 -8.16 2.83 18.06
CA VAL A 3 -6.75 2.63 17.67
C VAL A 3 -6.68 2.42 16.17
N PHE A 4 -5.72 3.08 15.52
CA PHE A 4 -5.53 3.06 14.07
C PHE A 4 -4.20 2.41 13.69
N VAL A 5 -4.20 1.79 12.51
CA VAL A 5 -3.00 1.33 11.81
C VAL A 5 -2.98 2.06 10.48
N ASP A 6 -1.90 2.79 10.22
CA ASP A 6 -1.63 3.31 8.89
C ASP A 6 -0.97 2.19 8.08
N THR A 7 -1.76 1.55 7.21
CA THR A 7 -1.30 0.38 6.47
C THR A 7 -0.38 0.73 5.30
N HIS A 8 -0.14 2.02 5.03
CA HIS A 8 0.66 2.46 3.89
C HIS A 8 1.12 3.90 4.02
N CYS A 9 2.37 4.11 4.42
CA CYS A 9 2.98 5.44 4.43
C CYS A 9 4.45 5.41 3.99
N HIS A 10 4.83 6.36 3.14
CA HIS A 10 6.22 6.57 2.72
C HIS A 10 6.92 7.54 3.68
N LEU A 11 7.07 7.16 4.94
CA LEU A 11 7.79 7.99 5.93
C LEU A 11 9.29 8.11 5.61
N ASP A 12 9.81 7.21 4.77
CA ASP A 12 11.15 7.28 4.21
C ASP A 12 11.26 8.28 3.05
N ALA A 13 10.17 8.89 2.59
CA ALA A 13 10.20 9.83 1.48
C ALA A 13 11.14 11.02 1.79
N PRO A 14 12.02 11.44 0.84
CA PRO A 14 12.97 12.53 1.05
C PRO A 14 12.34 13.83 1.55
N GLU A 15 11.08 14.09 1.20
CA GLU A 15 10.31 15.26 1.61
C GLU A 15 10.11 15.37 3.12
N PHE A 16 10.16 14.25 3.85
CA PHE A 16 10.09 14.27 5.31
C PHE A 16 11.44 14.56 5.95
N GLY A 17 12.54 14.11 5.35
CA GLY A 17 13.90 14.31 5.86
C GLY A 17 14.01 14.14 7.39
N ASP A 18 14.59 15.15 8.05
CA ASP A 18 14.76 15.18 9.50
C ASP A 18 13.45 15.39 10.29
N GLU A 19 12.36 15.81 9.64
CA GLU A 19 11.05 15.99 10.29
C GLU A 19 10.28 14.67 10.48
N MET A 20 10.73 13.58 9.85
CA MET A 20 10.04 12.29 9.91
C MET A 20 9.71 11.84 11.35
N PRO A 21 10.64 11.84 12.33
CA PRO A 21 10.32 11.38 13.69
C PRO A 21 9.21 12.21 14.33
N VAL A 22 9.20 13.52 14.06
CA VAL A 22 8.17 14.46 14.55
C VAL A 22 6.82 14.18 13.88
N VAL A 23 6.80 13.87 12.58
CA VAL A 23 5.58 13.45 11.87
C VAL A 23 5.03 12.15 12.48
N ARG A 24 5.88 11.15 12.71
CA ARG A 24 5.47 9.87 13.31
C ARG A 24 4.94 10.04 14.73
N GLN A 25 5.60 10.86 15.55
CA GLN A 25 5.15 11.17 16.91
C GLN A 25 3.77 11.85 16.91
N ARG A 26 3.54 12.80 15.99
CA ARG A 26 2.23 13.46 15.83
C ARG A 26 1.12 12.50 15.39
N ALA A 27 1.45 11.44 14.64
CA ALA A 27 0.51 10.38 14.31
C ALA A 27 0.18 9.52 15.53
N ALA A 28 1.19 9.15 16.33
CA ALA A 28 1.02 8.41 17.57
C ALA A 28 0.09 9.13 18.57
N GLN A 29 0.27 10.44 18.73
CA GLN A 29 -0.59 11.29 19.57
C GLN A 29 -2.07 11.31 19.11
N ARG A 30 -2.36 10.86 17.88
CA ARG A 30 -3.70 10.71 17.31
C ARG A 30 -4.18 9.26 17.30
N ASN A 31 -3.57 8.39 18.11
CA ASN A 31 -3.86 6.96 18.22
C ASN A 31 -3.52 6.13 16.96
N VAL A 32 -2.62 6.60 16.10
CA VAL A 32 -2.00 5.74 15.07
C VAL A 32 -0.90 4.93 15.74
N ALA A 33 -1.23 3.68 16.09
CA ALA A 33 -0.35 2.82 16.88
C ALA A 33 0.79 2.21 16.05
N LEU A 34 0.52 1.93 14.77
CA LEU A 34 1.45 1.27 13.87
C LEU A 34 1.37 1.90 12.49
N CYS A 35 2.52 2.11 11.88
CA CYS A 35 2.66 2.44 10.47
C CYS A 35 3.32 1.27 9.71
N VAL A 36 2.94 1.08 8.44
CA VAL A 36 3.62 0.16 7.52
C VAL A 36 4.33 0.98 6.45
N ILE A 37 5.64 0.81 6.35
CA ILE A 37 6.53 1.56 5.45
C ILE A 37 6.97 0.64 4.30
N PRO A 38 6.35 0.72 3.11
CA PRO A 38 6.72 -0.12 1.99
C PRO A 38 7.92 0.45 1.24
N ALA A 39 8.88 -0.41 0.89
CA ALA A 39 9.89 -0.06 -0.09
C ALA A 39 9.29 0.18 -1.48
N VAL A 40 10.06 0.87 -2.32
CA VAL A 40 9.68 1.21 -3.70
C VAL A 40 10.71 0.75 -4.72
N ALA A 41 11.94 0.49 -4.31
CA ALA A 41 13.01 -0.02 -5.15
C ALA A 41 14.00 -0.85 -4.32
N ALA A 42 14.81 -1.68 -4.96
CA ALA A 42 15.83 -2.45 -4.24
C ALA A 42 16.83 -1.56 -3.47
N GLY A 43 17.08 -0.35 -3.97
CA GLY A 43 17.95 0.64 -3.32
C GLY A 43 17.45 1.13 -1.96
N ASN A 44 16.15 1.02 -1.63
CA ASN A 44 15.60 1.52 -0.36
C ASN A 44 15.21 0.42 0.65
N PHE A 45 15.52 -0.85 0.40
CA PHE A 45 15.18 -1.97 1.31
C PHE A 45 15.79 -1.81 2.70
N ALA A 46 17.09 -1.52 2.80
CA ALA A 46 17.75 -1.32 4.09
C ALA A 46 17.15 -0.13 4.85
N ARG A 47 16.93 0.99 4.14
CA ARG A 47 16.39 2.23 4.71
C ARG A 47 15.01 2.04 5.33
N VAL A 48 14.06 1.42 4.62
CA VAL A 48 12.70 1.23 5.16
C VAL A 48 12.71 0.30 6.37
N ARG A 49 13.57 -0.71 6.36
CA ARG A 49 13.73 -1.63 7.49
C ARG A 49 14.29 -0.90 8.71
N GLU A 50 15.42 -0.20 8.55
CA GLU A 50 16.06 0.56 9.64
C GLU A 50 15.08 1.57 10.24
N LEU A 51 14.34 2.26 9.38
CA LEU A 51 13.33 3.22 9.79
C LEU A 51 12.20 2.55 10.60
N ALA A 52 11.65 1.44 10.11
CA ALA A 52 10.60 0.71 10.83
C ALA A 52 11.07 0.22 12.21
N HIS A 53 12.30 -0.27 12.31
CA HIS A 53 12.89 -0.65 13.60
C HIS A 53 13.05 0.54 14.54
N ALA A 54 13.52 1.68 14.04
CA ALA A 54 13.72 2.88 14.84
C ALA A 54 12.42 3.50 15.40
N GLN A 55 11.29 3.28 14.72
CA GLN A 55 9.99 3.87 15.09
C GLN A 55 9.00 2.88 15.73
N ASP A 56 9.44 1.65 16.01
CA ASP A 56 8.56 0.55 16.43
C ASP A 56 7.41 0.28 15.43
N ASP A 57 7.69 0.47 14.15
CA ASP A 57 6.76 0.30 13.04
C ASP A 57 7.02 -1.02 12.28
N ALA A 58 6.28 -1.25 11.20
CA ALA A 58 6.44 -2.39 10.30
C ALA A 58 6.88 -1.93 8.90
N TYR A 59 7.44 -2.86 8.12
CA TYR A 59 7.88 -2.59 6.76
C TYR A 59 7.47 -3.68 5.77
N ALA A 60 7.48 -3.32 4.50
CA ALA A 60 7.29 -4.24 3.39
C ALA A 60 8.41 -4.04 2.37
N LEU A 61 8.80 -5.11 1.68
CA LEU A 61 9.83 -5.05 0.64
C LEU A 61 9.21 -5.34 -0.73
N GLY A 62 9.52 -4.49 -1.72
CA GLY A 62 8.97 -4.60 -3.05
C GLY A 62 9.48 -3.49 -3.98
N ILE A 63 9.26 -3.69 -5.26
CA ILE A 63 9.63 -2.78 -6.35
C ILE A 63 8.35 -2.23 -6.95
N HIS A 64 8.18 -0.93 -6.81
CA HIS A 64 7.02 -0.15 -7.22
C HIS A 64 6.96 -0.06 -8.75
N PRO A 65 5.76 -0.05 -9.38
CA PRO A 65 5.60 0.06 -10.83
C PRO A 65 6.35 1.24 -11.46
N LEU A 66 6.42 2.38 -10.76
CA LEU A 66 7.16 3.56 -11.26
C LEU A 66 8.67 3.34 -11.32
N CYS A 67 9.22 2.46 -10.49
CA CYS A 67 10.66 2.17 -10.46
C CYS A 67 11.04 0.98 -11.35
N THR A 68 10.07 0.33 -11.99
CA THR A 68 10.36 -0.80 -12.88
C THR A 68 11.19 -0.40 -14.10
N GLY A 69 11.10 0.87 -14.57
CA GLY A 69 11.89 1.35 -15.70
C GLY A 69 13.40 1.28 -15.48
N GLU A 70 13.85 1.49 -14.24
CA GLU A 70 15.28 1.49 -13.87
C GLU A 70 15.72 0.18 -13.21
N ALA A 71 14.78 -0.61 -12.69
CA ALA A 71 15.07 -1.86 -12.03
C ALA A 71 15.49 -2.96 -13.01
N GLN A 72 16.45 -3.82 -12.65
CA GLN A 72 16.87 -4.99 -13.41
C GLN A 72 16.37 -6.30 -12.77
N ASP A 73 16.48 -7.43 -13.48
CA ASP A 73 16.04 -8.73 -12.95
C ASP A 73 16.86 -9.16 -11.72
N GLU A 74 18.11 -8.70 -11.59
CA GLU A 74 18.93 -8.89 -10.40
C GLU A 74 18.29 -8.26 -9.16
N HIS A 75 17.49 -7.20 -9.30
CA HIS A 75 16.76 -6.62 -8.18
C HIS A 75 15.61 -7.52 -7.70
N LEU A 76 15.04 -8.37 -8.57
CA LEU A 76 14.07 -9.39 -8.15
C LEU A 76 14.77 -10.52 -7.38
N ALA A 77 15.98 -10.90 -7.80
CA ALA A 77 16.81 -11.84 -7.06
C ALA A 77 17.25 -11.26 -5.69
N GLN A 78 17.59 -9.97 -5.65
CA GLN A 78 17.90 -9.26 -4.41
C GLN A 78 16.69 -9.21 -3.47
N LEU A 79 15.49 -8.94 -3.98
CA LEU A 79 14.25 -8.99 -3.20
C LEU A 79 14.05 -10.38 -2.60
N ASP A 80 14.18 -11.45 -3.39
CA ASP A 80 14.06 -12.82 -2.90
C ASP A 80 15.07 -13.13 -1.77
N ALA A 81 16.32 -12.69 -1.93
CA ALA A 81 17.37 -12.85 -0.94
C ALA A 81 17.08 -12.09 0.36
N GLU A 82 16.62 -10.83 0.28
CA GLU A 82 16.25 -10.04 1.46
C GLU A 82 15.04 -10.64 2.18
N LEU A 83 14.00 -11.07 1.46
CA LEU A 83 12.85 -11.75 2.06
C LEU A 83 13.28 -13.02 2.82
N ALA A 84 14.17 -13.82 2.23
CA ALA A 84 14.71 -15.03 2.87
C ALA A 84 15.56 -14.71 4.12
N ALA A 85 16.39 -13.66 4.03
CA ALA A 85 17.28 -13.24 5.11
C ALA A 85 16.53 -12.63 6.30
N ARG A 86 15.37 -11.99 6.04
CA ARG A 86 14.55 -11.32 7.06
C ARG A 86 13.31 -12.10 7.46
N ARG A 87 13.17 -13.38 7.08
CA ARG A 87 11.98 -14.19 7.38
C ARG A 87 11.61 -14.25 8.87
N ASP A 88 12.60 -14.14 9.75
CA ASP A 88 12.45 -14.20 11.21
C ASP A 88 12.31 -12.79 11.84
N ASP A 89 12.30 -11.71 11.04
CA ASP A 89 12.07 -10.34 11.49
C ASP A 89 10.56 -10.08 11.58
N PRO A 90 9.98 -9.92 12.79
CA PRO A 90 8.54 -9.77 12.96
C PRO A 90 7.98 -8.46 12.37
N ARG A 91 8.86 -7.50 12.01
CA ARG A 91 8.46 -6.23 11.38
C ARG A 91 8.33 -6.33 9.86
N LEU A 92 8.85 -7.39 9.23
CA LEU A 92 8.62 -7.65 7.81
C LEU A 92 7.21 -8.27 7.63
N VAL A 93 6.27 -7.49 7.14
CA VAL A 93 4.84 -7.89 7.15
C VAL A 93 4.24 -8.17 5.77
N ALA A 94 4.91 -7.78 4.68
CA ALA A 94 4.40 -7.97 3.33
C ALA A 94 5.48 -7.87 2.25
N VAL A 95 5.15 -8.38 1.06
CA VAL A 95 5.78 -7.97 -0.21
C VAL A 95 5.02 -6.77 -0.75
N GLY A 96 5.70 -5.63 -0.90
CA GLY A 96 5.08 -4.35 -1.22
C GLY A 96 6.04 -3.18 -1.07
N GLU A 97 5.86 -2.08 -1.80
CA GLU A 97 4.72 -1.78 -2.69
C GLU A 97 4.95 -2.36 -4.08
N ILE A 98 4.04 -3.21 -4.56
CA ILE A 98 4.13 -3.87 -5.88
C ILE A 98 2.86 -3.59 -6.66
N GLY A 99 2.85 -3.65 -7.99
CA GLY A 99 1.59 -3.47 -8.72
C GLY A 99 1.77 -2.92 -10.12
N LEU A 100 0.72 -2.24 -10.58
CA LEU A 100 0.63 -1.69 -11.94
C LEU A 100 0.08 -0.26 -11.90
N ASP A 101 0.72 0.66 -12.64
CA ASP A 101 0.25 2.03 -12.87
C ASP A 101 0.10 2.29 -14.38
N PHE A 102 -1.15 2.46 -14.82
CA PHE A 102 -1.49 2.82 -16.20
C PHE A 102 -2.00 4.26 -16.33
N PHE A 103 -1.74 5.09 -15.32
CA PHE A 103 -2.01 6.52 -15.39
C PHE A 103 -0.78 7.31 -15.81
N VAL A 104 0.39 7.00 -15.23
CA VAL A 104 1.61 7.76 -15.50
C VAL A 104 2.13 7.40 -16.90
N PRO A 105 2.31 8.39 -17.80
CA PRO A 105 2.81 8.13 -19.15
C PRO A 105 4.29 7.77 -19.13
N GLY A 106 4.76 7.05 -20.16
CA GLY A 106 6.18 6.71 -20.35
C GLY A 106 6.64 5.42 -19.66
N LEU A 107 5.77 4.76 -18.89
CA LEU A 107 6.08 3.45 -18.31
C LEU A 107 5.81 2.33 -19.31
N ASP A 108 6.67 1.32 -19.31
CA ASP A 108 6.49 0.09 -20.10
C ASP A 108 5.51 -0.86 -19.38
N PRO A 109 4.30 -1.12 -19.93
CA PRO A 109 3.33 -2.01 -19.32
C PRO A 109 3.81 -3.46 -19.23
N ALA A 110 4.61 -3.94 -20.18
CA ALA A 110 5.13 -5.30 -20.18
C ALA A 110 6.17 -5.48 -19.07
N ARG A 111 7.06 -4.50 -18.91
CA ARG A 111 8.04 -4.49 -17.81
C ARG A 111 7.36 -4.44 -16.44
N GLN A 112 6.35 -3.58 -16.27
CA GLN A 112 5.55 -3.56 -15.04
C GLN A 112 4.90 -4.91 -14.75
N ALA A 113 4.30 -5.54 -15.77
CA ALA A 113 3.65 -6.85 -15.63
C ALA A 113 4.63 -7.97 -15.24
N HIS A 114 5.84 -7.97 -15.81
CA HIS A 114 6.91 -8.90 -15.45
C HIS A 114 7.29 -8.77 -13.97
N PHE A 115 7.66 -7.56 -13.54
CA PHE A 115 8.03 -7.31 -12.14
C PHE A 115 6.87 -7.62 -11.18
N PHE A 116 5.64 -7.22 -11.52
CA PHE A 116 4.50 -7.50 -10.68
C PHE A 116 4.23 -9.00 -10.55
N HIS A 117 4.23 -9.73 -11.66
CA HIS A 117 3.98 -11.17 -11.66
C HIS A 117 5.03 -11.93 -10.86
N THR A 118 6.32 -11.63 -11.04
CA THR A 118 7.41 -12.27 -10.31
C THR A 118 7.33 -11.96 -8.81
N GLN A 119 7.02 -10.72 -8.43
CA GLN A 119 6.87 -10.37 -7.01
C GLN A 119 5.67 -11.05 -6.33
N LEU A 120 4.57 -11.29 -7.07
CA LEU A 120 3.47 -12.12 -6.57
C LEU A 120 3.90 -13.57 -6.31
N GLN A 121 4.75 -14.14 -7.17
CA GLN A 121 5.32 -15.47 -6.95
C GLN A 121 6.23 -15.48 -5.71
N LEU A 122 7.05 -14.45 -5.51
CA LEU A 122 7.89 -14.29 -4.31
C LEU A 122 7.05 -14.16 -3.04
N ALA A 123 5.96 -13.39 -3.07
CA ALA A 123 5.04 -13.29 -1.94
C ALA A 123 4.47 -14.66 -1.54
N ARG A 124 4.11 -15.49 -2.53
CA ARG A 124 3.67 -16.88 -2.28
C ARG A 124 4.79 -17.75 -1.75
N LYS A 125 5.97 -17.71 -2.36
CA LYS A 125 7.16 -18.45 -1.95
C LYS A 125 7.49 -18.23 -0.47
N HIS A 126 7.41 -16.97 -0.02
CA HIS A 126 7.74 -16.57 1.35
C HIS A 126 6.53 -16.55 2.30
N GLY A 127 5.34 -16.93 1.83
CA GLY A 127 4.12 -16.95 2.65
C GLY A 127 3.66 -15.56 3.15
N LEU A 128 4.08 -14.49 2.49
CA LEU A 128 3.83 -13.12 2.91
C LEU A 128 2.56 -12.53 2.25
N PRO A 129 1.81 -11.67 2.98
CA PRO A 129 0.80 -10.80 2.39
C PRO A 129 1.36 -9.86 1.32
N VAL A 130 0.48 -9.24 0.53
CA VAL A 130 0.85 -8.26 -0.51
C VAL A 130 0.28 -6.87 -0.25
N ILE A 131 1.07 -5.82 -0.52
CA ILE A 131 0.59 -4.43 -0.61
C ILE A 131 0.65 -4.01 -2.08
N ILE A 132 -0.53 -3.85 -2.69
CA ILE A 132 -0.68 -3.71 -4.14
C ILE A 132 -1.05 -2.29 -4.55
N HIS A 133 -0.20 -1.66 -5.35
CA HIS A 133 -0.49 -0.45 -6.10
C HIS A 133 -1.39 -0.74 -7.28
N VAL A 134 -2.51 -0.03 -7.31
CA VAL A 134 -3.49 -0.17 -8.36
C VAL A 134 -3.93 1.21 -8.81
N ARG A 135 -3.56 1.58 -10.03
CA ARG A 135 -3.99 2.84 -10.63
C ARG A 135 -4.34 2.67 -12.10
N ARG A 136 -5.64 2.77 -12.40
CA ARG A 136 -6.22 2.48 -13.72
C ARG A 136 -5.86 1.08 -14.27
N SER A 137 -5.57 0.14 -13.37
CA SER A 137 -4.98 -1.16 -13.71
C SER A 137 -5.67 -2.34 -13.00
N VAL A 138 -6.82 -2.11 -12.34
CA VAL A 138 -7.47 -3.11 -11.48
C VAL A 138 -7.68 -4.44 -12.19
N ASP A 139 -8.19 -4.42 -13.43
CA ASP A 139 -8.50 -5.66 -14.14
C ASP A 139 -7.23 -6.47 -14.49
N GLN A 140 -6.13 -5.80 -14.82
CA GLN A 140 -4.85 -6.48 -15.02
C GLN A 140 -4.25 -6.99 -13.71
N VAL A 141 -4.38 -6.23 -12.62
CA VAL A 141 -3.97 -6.70 -11.29
C VAL A 141 -4.72 -7.98 -10.92
N LEU A 142 -6.05 -8.00 -11.09
CA LEU A 142 -6.89 -9.18 -10.86
C LEU A 142 -6.48 -10.36 -11.75
N LYS A 143 -6.13 -10.11 -13.01
CA LYS A 143 -5.63 -11.15 -13.93
C LYS A 143 -4.36 -11.81 -13.38
N HIS A 144 -3.33 -11.04 -13.04
CA HIS A 144 -2.07 -11.60 -12.53
C HIS A 144 -2.25 -12.33 -11.18
N LEU A 145 -3.09 -11.80 -10.29
CA LEU A 145 -3.43 -12.47 -9.03
C LEU A 145 -4.04 -13.86 -9.23
N ARG A 146 -4.94 -14.00 -10.22
CA ARG A 146 -5.53 -15.31 -10.59
C ARG A 146 -4.54 -16.21 -11.30
N GLN A 147 -3.65 -15.67 -12.13
CA GLN A 147 -2.64 -16.50 -12.81
C GLN A 147 -1.64 -17.11 -11.84
N VAL A 148 -1.18 -16.35 -10.85
CA VAL A 148 -0.23 -16.84 -9.84
C VAL A 148 -0.92 -17.78 -8.83
N ALA A 149 -2.20 -17.55 -8.54
CA ALA A 149 -2.96 -18.38 -7.62
C ALA A 149 -4.40 -18.60 -8.11
N PRO A 150 -4.63 -19.54 -9.05
CA PRO A 150 -5.95 -19.78 -9.64
C PRO A 150 -7.02 -20.16 -8.62
N GLU A 151 -6.65 -20.97 -7.63
CA GLU A 151 -7.53 -21.46 -6.56
C GLU A 151 -7.21 -20.81 -5.21
N GLY A 152 -6.15 -20.01 -5.14
CA GLY A 152 -5.63 -19.47 -3.89
C GLY A 152 -6.25 -18.13 -3.51
N ARG A 153 -6.65 -18.00 -2.24
CA ARG A 153 -6.99 -16.70 -1.67
C ARG A 153 -5.73 -15.89 -1.39
N TRP A 154 -5.81 -14.57 -1.55
CA TRP A 154 -4.77 -13.62 -1.23
C TRP A 154 -5.01 -13.01 0.15
N HIS A 155 -3.91 -12.76 0.87
CA HIS A 155 -3.89 -11.87 2.01
C HIS A 155 -3.15 -10.61 1.59
N GLY A 156 -3.74 -9.45 1.80
CA GLY A 156 -3.12 -8.22 1.35
C GLY A 156 -4.08 -7.06 1.22
N ILE A 157 -3.58 -5.95 0.71
CA ILE A 157 -4.30 -4.70 0.55
C ILE A 157 -4.09 -4.20 -0.87
N ALA A 158 -5.18 -3.93 -1.60
CA ALA A 158 -5.13 -3.03 -2.74
C ALA A 158 -5.17 -1.60 -2.19
N HIS A 159 -4.01 -0.94 -2.10
CA HIS A 159 -3.93 0.35 -1.41
C HIS A 159 -4.42 1.49 -2.32
N ALA A 160 -4.87 2.57 -1.67
CA ALA A 160 -5.44 3.74 -2.33
C ALA A 160 -6.46 3.42 -3.44
N PHE A 161 -7.30 2.40 -3.22
CA PHE A 161 -8.20 1.85 -4.23
C PHE A 161 -9.16 2.92 -4.76
N ASN A 162 -9.28 3.05 -6.08
CA ASN A 162 -10.16 4.03 -6.73
C ASN A 162 -10.96 3.44 -7.91
N GLY A 163 -11.17 2.12 -7.93
CA GLY A 163 -11.93 1.41 -8.95
C GLY A 163 -13.45 1.41 -8.75
N SER A 164 -14.16 0.70 -9.62
CA SER A 164 -15.61 0.53 -9.54
C SER A 164 -16.05 -0.39 -8.38
N MET A 165 -17.35 -0.43 -8.08
CA MET A 165 -17.90 -1.38 -7.09
C MET A 165 -17.70 -2.83 -7.50
N GLN A 166 -17.82 -3.14 -8.79
CA GLN A 166 -17.59 -4.48 -9.31
C GLN A 166 -16.12 -4.89 -9.12
N GLN A 167 -15.20 -3.98 -9.43
CA GLN A 167 -13.77 -4.16 -9.22
C GLN A 167 -13.43 -4.35 -7.73
N ALA A 168 -14.03 -3.54 -6.85
CA ALA A 168 -13.88 -3.68 -5.41
C ALA A 168 -14.36 -5.06 -4.92
N GLN A 169 -15.52 -5.52 -5.39
CA GLN A 169 -16.05 -6.85 -5.06
C GLN A 169 -15.15 -7.96 -5.57
N ALA A 170 -14.57 -7.84 -6.76
CA ALA A 170 -13.63 -8.80 -7.30
C ALA A 170 -12.33 -8.88 -6.46
N CYS A 171 -11.78 -7.74 -6.02
CA CYS A 171 -10.65 -7.71 -5.08
C CYS A 171 -11.00 -8.42 -3.76
N LEU A 172 -12.17 -8.12 -3.18
CA LEU A 172 -12.64 -8.73 -1.94
C LEU A 172 -12.87 -10.25 -2.09
N ALA A 173 -13.41 -10.69 -3.23
CA ALA A 173 -13.63 -12.10 -3.52
C ALA A 173 -12.31 -12.90 -3.60
N LEU A 174 -11.23 -12.27 -4.08
CA LEU A 174 -9.88 -12.85 -4.04
C LEU A 174 -9.23 -12.80 -2.65
N GLY A 175 -9.86 -12.18 -1.65
CA GLY A 175 -9.36 -12.10 -0.27
C GLY A 175 -8.58 -10.84 0.09
N LEU A 176 -8.39 -9.92 -0.87
CA LEU A 176 -7.75 -8.63 -0.58
C LEU A 176 -8.66 -7.74 0.26
N LYS A 177 -8.04 -6.88 1.06
CA LYS A 177 -8.67 -5.71 1.67
C LYS A 177 -8.50 -4.49 0.75
N LEU A 178 -9.35 -3.50 0.92
CA LEU A 178 -9.29 -2.24 0.17
C LEU A 178 -8.75 -1.14 1.09
N GLY A 179 -7.64 -0.53 0.70
CA GLY A 179 -7.07 0.62 1.39
C GLY A 179 -7.67 1.92 0.86
N PHE A 180 -8.09 2.81 1.76
CA PHE A 180 -8.65 4.11 1.40
C PHE A 180 -7.74 5.22 1.97
N GLY A 181 -7.07 5.95 1.08
CA GLY A 181 -6.22 7.08 1.46
C GLY A 181 -6.94 8.42 1.42
N GLY A 182 -6.15 9.51 1.46
CA GLY A 182 -6.57 10.91 1.45
C GLY A 182 -7.69 11.27 0.46
N ALA A 183 -7.73 10.60 -0.70
CA ALA A 183 -8.73 10.83 -1.74
C ALA A 183 -10.19 10.69 -1.26
N LEU A 184 -10.43 9.96 -0.17
CA LEU A 184 -11.74 9.82 0.45
C LEU A 184 -12.28 11.15 1.03
N THR A 185 -11.43 12.11 1.40
CA THR A 185 -11.88 13.41 1.91
C THR A 185 -12.35 14.37 0.83
N PHE A 186 -12.02 14.13 -0.45
CA PHE A 186 -12.47 15.03 -1.51
C PHE A 186 -13.99 14.93 -1.69
N GLU A 187 -14.68 16.07 -1.62
CA GLU A 187 -16.15 16.13 -1.70
C GLU A 187 -16.70 15.45 -2.96
N ARG A 188 -15.97 15.56 -4.08
CA ARG A 188 -16.34 14.98 -5.38
C ARG A 188 -16.13 13.47 -5.46
N ALA A 189 -15.46 12.84 -4.49
CA ALA A 189 -15.20 11.40 -4.46
C ALA A 189 -16.40 10.59 -3.95
N LEU A 190 -17.62 10.91 -4.39
CA LEU A 190 -18.88 10.30 -3.94
C LEU A 190 -18.89 8.77 -4.08
N GLN A 191 -18.35 8.26 -5.19
CA GLN A 191 -18.26 6.82 -5.44
C GLN A 191 -17.29 6.13 -4.46
N LEU A 192 -16.15 6.75 -4.16
CA LEU A 192 -15.17 6.24 -3.20
C LEU A 192 -15.73 6.21 -1.78
N ARG A 193 -16.50 7.24 -1.40
CA ARG A 193 -17.19 7.30 -0.10
C ARG A 193 -18.27 6.23 0.04
N ARG A 194 -19.03 5.96 -1.02
CA ARG A 194 -20.00 4.84 -1.06
C ARG A 194 -19.31 3.49 -0.92
N LEU A 195 -18.16 3.30 -1.56
CA LEU A 195 -17.36 2.08 -1.45
C LEU A 195 -16.86 1.85 -0.01
N ALA A 196 -16.30 2.89 0.62
CA ALA A 196 -15.84 2.81 2.00
C ALA A 196 -16.98 2.48 2.97
N ALA A 197 -18.14 3.12 2.83
CA ALA A 197 -19.31 2.82 3.66
C ALA A 197 -19.81 1.38 3.47
N GLY A 198 -19.88 0.90 2.22
CA GLY A 198 -20.29 -0.48 1.92
C GLY A 198 -19.28 -1.54 2.36
N ALA A 199 -17.98 -1.22 2.38
CA ALA A 199 -16.94 -2.09 2.92
C ALA A 199 -17.00 -2.15 4.47
N ALA A 200 -17.17 -1.01 5.14
CA ALA A 200 -17.29 -0.92 6.59
C ALA A 200 -18.53 -1.67 7.13
N ALA A 201 -19.68 -1.54 6.46
CA ALA A 201 -20.90 -2.25 6.84
C ALA A 201 -20.77 -3.79 6.73
N ARG A 202 -20.01 -4.28 5.75
CA ARG A 202 -19.73 -5.73 5.60
C ARG A 202 -18.70 -6.22 6.61
N GLY A 203 -17.71 -5.40 6.95
CA GLY A 203 -16.77 -5.68 8.05
C GLY A 203 -17.47 -5.77 9.41
N HIS A 204 -18.53 -4.99 9.66
CA HIS A 204 -19.33 -5.08 10.89
C HIS A 204 -20.16 -6.37 10.97
N ARG A 205 -20.82 -6.80 9.89
CA ARG A 205 -21.59 -8.06 9.91
C ARG A 205 -20.71 -9.31 10.06
N ALA A 206 -19.45 -9.25 9.64
CA ALA A 206 -18.49 -10.33 9.87
C ALA A 206 -17.99 -10.38 11.33
N ARG A 207 -18.04 -9.26 12.07
CA ARG A 207 -17.64 -9.20 13.50
C ARG A 207 -18.61 -9.97 14.40
N ASP A 208 -19.88 -10.10 14.04
CA ASP A 208 -20.87 -10.90 14.79
C ASP A 208 -20.68 -12.43 14.67
N ARG A 209 -19.76 -12.91 13.80
CA ARG A 209 -19.47 -14.35 13.66
C ARG A 209 -18.03 -14.77 13.91
N LEU A 210 -17.08 -13.84 14.05
CA LEU A 210 -15.72 -14.14 14.47
C LEU A 210 -15.25 -13.15 15.53
N ALA A 211 -15.50 -13.50 16.80
CA ALA A 211 -14.80 -12.92 17.93
C ALA A 211 -13.36 -13.47 17.94
N ARG A 212 -12.45 -12.79 17.22
CA ARG A 212 -11.02 -12.60 17.55
C ARG A 212 -10.38 -11.77 16.43
N HIS A 213 -9.82 -10.64 16.84
CA HIS A 213 -9.12 -9.59 16.09
C HIS A 213 -9.95 -8.54 15.32
N PRO A 214 -9.93 -7.26 15.78
CA PRO A 214 -10.54 -6.17 15.04
C PRO A 214 -9.67 -5.78 13.84
N ALA A 215 -10.17 -5.97 12.62
CA ALA A 215 -9.59 -5.32 11.45
C ALA A 215 -9.84 -3.80 11.53
N PRO A 216 -8.83 -2.93 11.38
CA PRO A 216 -9.02 -1.49 11.37
C PRO A 216 -9.56 -1.02 10.01
N VAL A 217 -10.42 -0.01 10.06
CA VAL A 217 -10.88 0.76 8.90
C VAL A 217 -9.90 1.91 8.72
N ALA A 218 -9.19 1.95 7.59
CA ALA A 218 -8.35 3.10 7.23
C ALA A 218 -9.24 4.29 6.85
N LEU A 219 -8.97 5.46 7.44
CA LEU A 219 -9.60 6.74 7.10
C LEU A 219 -8.50 7.75 6.70
N PRO A 220 -8.83 8.72 5.85
CA PRO A 220 -7.87 9.57 5.17
C PRO A 220 -7.11 10.54 6.08
N HIS A 221 -5.86 10.86 5.70
CA HIS A 221 -5.02 11.87 6.32
C HIS A 221 -5.69 13.26 6.38
N ALA A 222 -5.62 13.89 7.54
CA ALA A 222 -5.83 15.33 7.70
C ALA A 222 -4.57 16.07 7.22
N GLY A 223 -4.53 16.46 5.95
CA GLY A 223 -3.58 17.46 5.45
C GLY A 223 -3.84 18.79 6.14
N ALA A 224 -2.77 19.46 6.57
CA ALA A 224 -2.78 20.68 7.35
C ALA A 224 -3.62 21.79 6.70
N ALA A 225 -4.71 22.19 7.37
CA ALA A 225 -5.35 23.48 7.11
C ALA A 225 -4.47 24.58 7.74
N ARG A 226 -3.78 25.36 6.90
CA ARG A 226 -3.39 26.73 7.26
C ARG A 226 -4.14 27.67 6.33
N GLY A 227 -4.93 28.57 6.93
CA GLY A 227 -5.66 29.62 6.24
C GLY A 227 -4.72 30.65 5.60
N GLY A 228 -5.22 31.32 4.57
CA GLY A 228 -4.56 32.46 3.91
C GLY A 228 -4.73 32.42 2.39
N ARG A 229 -5.57 33.31 1.87
CA ARG A 229 -5.90 33.47 0.45
C ARG A 229 -4.65 33.75 -0.41
N ALA A 230 -4.47 33.00 -1.50
CA ALA A 230 -4.03 33.49 -2.81
C ALA A 230 -4.21 32.39 -3.86
N ALA A 231 -4.89 32.71 -4.97
CA ALA A 231 -5.12 31.81 -6.09
C ALA A 231 -3.80 31.55 -6.85
N GLY A 232 -3.42 30.27 -6.97
CA GLY A 232 -2.29 29.76 -7.73
C GLY A 232 -2.47 28.26 -8.02
N PRO A 233 -1.85 27.69 -9.07
CA PRO A 233 -2.27 26.41 -9.64
C PRO A 233 -2.07 25.25 -8.67
N GLN A 234 -3.05 24.36 -8.69
CA GLN A 234 -3.29 23.28 -7.74
C GLN A 234 -2.10 22.30 -7.69
N ARG A 235 -1.33 22.33 -6.60
CA ARG A 235 -0.43 21.24 -6.24
C ARG A 235 -1.28 20.07 -5.74
N THR A 236 -1.45 19.04 -6.58
CA THR A 236 -2.03 17.76 -6.15
C THR A 236 -1.06 17.08 -5.19
N GLY A 237 -1.37 17.08 -3.90
CA GLY A 237 -0.57 16.47 -2.82
C GLY A 237 -0.55 14.94 -2.90
N ARG A 238 0.14 14.40 -3.89
CA ARG A 238 0.51 13.00 -3.99
C ARG A 238 2.00 12.98 -4.32
N ALA A 239 2.85 12.80 -3.31
CA ALA A 239 4.24 12.45 -3.58
C ALA A 239 4.21 11.12 -4.34
N ALA A 240 4.60 11.15 -5.61
CA ALA A 240 4.94 9.93 -6.30
C ALA A 240 6.25 9.44 -5.66
N PRO A 241 6.41 8.14 -5.39
CA PRO A 241 7.67 7.66 -4.83
C PRO A 241 8.81 8.00 -5.78
N HIS A 242 9.86 8.59 -5.22
CA HIS A 242 11.11 8.82 -5.92
C HIS A 242 11.87 7.49 -5.97
N CYS A 243 12.07 6.99 -7.19
CA CYS A 243 13.19 6.12 -7.53
C CYS A 243 14.44 7.03 -7.55
#